data_AF-A0A8H6YVS6-F1
#
_entry.id   AF-A0A8H6YVS6-F1
#
_cell.length_a   1.000
_cell.length_b   1.000
_cell.length_c   1.000
_cell.angle_alpha   90.00
_cell.angle_beta   90.00
_cell.angle_gamma   90.00
#
_symmetry.space_group_name_H-M   'P 1'
#
loop_
_entity.id
_entity.type
_entity.pdbx_description
1 polymer ?
#
loop_
_entity_poly.entity_id
_entity_poly.type
_entity_poly.pdbx_seq_one_letter_code
_entity_poly.pdbx_strand_id
1 'polypeptide(L)'
;MPGDEKWEAMATMVRRRRYQRALDHLQGLIISRMFELAKCNMSGTGEFRSAYDGQALTKDETGYKLRKHIAKALQARSKAVKNVIAKYNEIAESMTPPKPTLNWEEVVEYVFLADFDLLREGRDDIRGELWAQPAGRAAMDQHFKLLRADEEIVRLNVEIRRLVMYMADEEAFLQCEEERLRVEGKEGLAVQTGLLRMERGRFTALHMLRLVKLSKEPGFTGDILPGVSICRECHTPVMRDSDADMRVPSPLPPPEDDGAAAPADDDEADVESEDEDGMMAEAFMNIVRISRDEGAEAEER
;
A
#
# COMPACT_ATOMS: atom_id res chain seq x y z
N MET A 1 31.16 44.66 7.50
CA MET A 1 32.19 44.22 6.53
C MET A 1 32.39 42.70 6.73
N PRO A 2 32.93 41.95 5.75
CA PRO A 2 33.40 40.59 5.99
C PRO A 2 34.33 40.58 7.22
N GLY A 3 34.06 39.71 8.21
CA GLY A 3 34.77 39.66 9.50
C GLY A 3 34.12 40.41 10.68
N ASP A 4 32.97 41.08 10.48
CA ASP A 4 32.13 41.63 11.57
C ASP A 4 31.33 40.50 12.25
N GLU A 5 31.14 40.54 13.57
CA GLU A 5 30.39 39.50 14.32
C GLU A 5 28.99 39.28 13.76
N LYS A 6 28.32 40.36 13.34
CA LYS A 6 27.00 40.28 12.70
C LYS A 6 27.05 39.58 11.35
N TRP A 7 28.14 39.75 10.60
CA TRP A 7 28.33 39.08 9.31
C TRP A 7 28.56 37.58 9.49
N GLU A 8 29.41 37.19 10.45
CA GLU A 8 29.68 35.78 10.78
C GLU A 8 28.44 35.06 11.33
N ALA A 9 27.65 35.74 12.17
CA ALA A 9 26.37 35.22 12.67
C ALA A 9 25.37 34.98 11.52
N MET A 10 25.25 35.94 10.59
CA MET A 10 24.39 35.79 9.43
C MET A 10 24.88 34.70 8.46
N ALA A 11 26.19 34.62 8.21
CA ALA A 11 26.79 33.57 7.38
C ALA A 11 26.53 32.17 7.97
N THR A 12 26.61 32.03 9.28
CA THR A 12 26.29 30.79 10.00
C THR A 12 24.80 30.45 9.88
N MET A 13 23.91 31.43 10.02
CA MET A 13 22.47 31.24 9.85
C MET A 13 22.11 30.78 8.43
N VAL A 14 22.74 31.38 7.41
CA VAL A 14 22.51 31.02 6.00
C VAL A 14 23.02 29.60 5.71
N ARG A 15 24.21 29.22 6.21
CA ARG A 15 24.73 27.84 6.10
C ARG A 15 23.78 26.83 6.74
N ARG A 16 23.31 27.12 7.96
CA ARG A 16 22.35 26.28 8.68
C ARG A 16 21.04 26.09 7.90
N ARG A 17 20.50 27.17 7.32
CA ARG A 17 19.29 27.10 6.49
C ARG A 17 19.49 26.29 5.20
N ARG A 18 20.66 26.42 4.57
CA ARG A 18 21.00 25.65 3.36
C ARG A 18 21.08 24.16 3.66
N TYR A 19 21.68 23.80 4.79
CA TYR A 19 21.72 22.43 5.28
C TYR A 19 20.32 21.87 5.60
N GLN A 20 19.48 22.61 6.33
CA GLN A 20 18.10 22.21 6.62
C GLN A 20 17.28 21.97 5.35
N ARG A 21 17.40 22.83 4.34
CA ARG A 21 16.70 22.62 3.06
C ARG A 21 17.19 21.39 2.30
N ALA A 22 18.48 21.06 2.39
CA ALA A 22 19.03 19.86 1.78
C ALA A 22 18.50 18.60 2.48
N LEU A 23 18.41 18.64 3.82
CA LEU A 23 17.77 17.60 4.63
C LEU A 23 16.29 17.40 4.26
N ASP A 24 15.49 18.48 4.26
CA ASP A 24 14.06 18.41 3.96
C ASP A 24 13.79 17.85 2.55
N HIS A 25 14.65 18.22 1.59
CA HIS A 25 14.56 17.69 0.22
C HIS A 25 14.91 16.21 0.16
N LEU A 26 16.00 15.79 0.81
CA LEU A 26 16.39 14.39 0.88
C LEU A 26 15.27 13.55 1.52
N GLN A 27 14.67 14.07 2.59
CA GLN A 27 13.53 13.47 3.25
C GLN A 27 12.38 13.24 2.27
N GLY A 28 11.88 14.30 1.63
CA GLY A 28 10.70 14.22 0.77
C GLY A 28 10.85 13.15 -0.32
N LEU A 29 12.06 13.02 -0.89
CA LEU A 29 12.34 12.00 -1.90
C LEU A 29 12.37 10.58 -1.34
N ILE A 30 12.95 10.37 -0.16
CA ILE A 30 12.97 9.05 0.49
C ILE A 30 11.56 8.61 0.87
N ILE A 31 10.76 9.53 1.44
CA ILE A 31 9.36 9.29 1.78
C ILE A 31 8.57 8.92 0.53
N SER A 32 8.73 9.67 -0.57
CA SER A 32 8.09 9.33 -1.85
C SER A 32 8.47 7.91 -2.29
N ARG A 33 9.77 7.60 -2.31
CA ARG A 33 10.29 6.28 -2.71
C ARG A 33 9.69 5.16 -1.86
N MET A 34 9.57 5.33 -0.55
CA MET A 34 8.94 4.35 0.34
C MET A 34 7.47 4.09 -0.03
N PHE A 35 6.70 5.15 -0.31
CA PHE A 35 5.31 5.00 -0.75
C PHE A 35 5.19 4.28 -2.09
N GLU A 36 6.17 4.42 -2.98
CA GLU A 36 6.18 3.72 -4.27
C GLU A 36 6.54 2.26 -4.13
N LEU A 37 7.49 1.93 -3.27
CA LEU A 37 7.81 0.55 -2.92
C LEU A 37 6.58 -0.14 -2.33
N ALA A 38 5.85 0.53 -1.45
CA ALA A 38 4.57 0.04 -0.94
C ALA A 38 3.55 -0.23 -2.06
N LYS A 39 3.43 0.70 -3.04
CA LYS A 39 2.56 0.50 -4.22
C LYS A 39 3.01 -0.68 -5.10
N CYS A 40 4.31 -0.85 -5.28
CA CYS A 40 4.88 -2.00 -5.99
C CYS A 40 4.49 -3.32 -5.30
N ASN A 41 4.64 -3.39 -3.98
CA ASN A 41 4.26 -4.57 -3.19
C ASN A 41 2.75 -4.87 -3.24
N MET A 42 1.90 -3.84 -3.33
CA MET A 42 0.45 -4.03 -3.49
C MET A 42 0.05 -4.51 -4.88
N SER A 43 0.82 -4.16 -5.93
CA SER A 43 0.53 -4.52 -7.33
C SER A 43 0.79 -5.99 -7.71
N GLY A 44 1.32 -6.79 -6.77
CA GLY A 44 1.72 -8.19 -6.98
C GLY A 44 0.65 -9.27 -6.72
N THR A 45 -0.63 -8.92 -6.54
CA THR A 45 -1.69 -9.90 -6.20
C THR A 45 -2.55 -10.37 -7.40
N GLY A 46 -2.13 -10.09 -8.63
CA GLY A 46 -2.86 -10.43 -9.86
C GLY A 46 -2.49 -11.75 -10.54
N GLU A 47 -1.86 -12.71 -9.86
CA GLU A 47 -1.52 -14.00 -10.48
C GLU A 47 -2.77 -14.90 -10.58
N PHE A 48 -3.63 -14.62 -11.57
CA PHE A 48 -4.78 -15.45 -11.91
C PHE A 48 -4.31 -16.70 -12.66
N ARG A 49 -3.87 -17.72 -11.91
CA ARG A 49 -3.73 -19.08 -12.47
C ARG A 49 -5.12 -19.71 -12.58
N SER A 50 -5.85 -19.39 -13.66
CA SER A 50 -6.95 -20.22 -14.12
C SER A 50 -6.46 -21.07 -15.29
N ALA A 51 -6.10 -22.31 -14.99
CA ALA A 51 -5.83 -23.33 -15.99
C ALA A 51 -7.13 -24.06 -16.35
N TYR A 52 -8.07 -23.38 -17.02
CA TYR A 52 -9.13 -24.06 -17.75
C TYR A 52 -9.52 -23.22 -18.98
N ASP A 53 -9.46 -23.89 -20.13
CA ASP A 53 -10.01 -23.51 -21.43
C ASP A 53 -9.41 -22.28 -22.13
N GLY A 54 -8.27 -22.51 -22.80
CA GLY A 54 -8.18 -22.44 -24.28
C GLY A 54 -8.56 -21.16 -25.03
N GLN A 55 -8.94 -20.07 -24.37
CA GLN A 55 -9.30 -18.82 -25.00
C GLN A 55 -8.80 -17.65 -24.15
N ALA A 56 -7.55 -17.27 -24.38
CA ALA A 56 -6.91 -16.12 -23.77
C ALA A 56 -7.58 -14.81 -24.24
N LEU A 57 -8.64 -14.38 -23.55
CA LEU A 57 -9.12 -13.01 -23.68
C LEU A 57 -8.36 -12.10 -22.72
N THR A 58 -7.63 -11.17 -23.36
CA THR A 58 -6.98 -9.98 -22.82
C THR A 58 -6.04 -10.23 -21.65
N LYS A 59 -4.81 -10.57 -22.05
CA LYS A 59 -3.56 -10.34 -21.32
C LYS A 59 -3.68 -9.11 -20.43
N ASP A 60 -3.26 -9.28 -19.21
CA ASP A 60 -3.17 -8.38 -18.06
C ASP A 60 -2.44 -7.03 -18.36
N GLU A 61 -2.86 -6.30 -19.39
CA GLU A 61 -2.20 -5.11 -19.93
C GLU A 61 -2.24 -3.94 -18.95
N THR A 62 -3.33 -3.81 -18.20
CA THR A 62 -3.51 -2.76 -17.19
C THR A 62 -2.54 -2.97 -16.02
N GLY A 63 -2.35 -4.22 -15.58
CA GLY A 63 -1.36 -4.58 -14.56
C GLY A 63 0.07 -4.42 -15.05
N TYR A 64 0.38 -4.90 -16.27
CA TYR A 64 1.72 -4.81 -16.84
C TYR A 64 2.15 -3.35 -17.10
N LYS A 65 1.28 -2.52 -17.69
CA LYS A 65 1.55 -1.09 -17.91
C LYS A 65 1.75 -0.36 -16.57
N LEU A 66 0.91 -0.63 -15.57
CA LEU A 66 1.07 -0.05 -14.23
C LEU A 66 2.40 -0.46 -13.58
N ARG A 67 2.79 -1.74 -13.65
CA ARG A 67 4.09 -2.22 -13.17
C ARG A 67 5.26 -1.52 -13.89
N LYS A 68 5.18 -1.34 -15.21
CA LYS A 68 6.21 -0.61 -15.98
C LYS A 68 6.32 0.86 -15.53
N HIS A 69 5.19 1.53 -15.30
CA HIS A 69 5.19 2.90 -14.77
C HIS A 69 5.76 2.99 -13.35
N ILE A 70 5.41 2.04 -12.46
CA ILE A 70 5.98 1.98 -11.11
C ILE A 70 7.50 1.76 -11.17
N ALA A 71 7.97 0.83 -12.00
CA ALA A 71 9.40 0.55 -12.18
C ALA A 71 10.17 1.77 -12.70
N LYS A 72 9.69 2.41 -13.78
CA LYS A 72 10.30 3.65 -14.31
C LYS A 72 10.36 4.75 -13.25
N ALA A 73 9.29 4.91 -12.49
CA ALA A 73 9.22 5.93 -11.46
C ALA A 73 10.14 5.64 -10.26
N LEU A 74 10.32 4.36 -9.88
CA LEU A 74 11.29 3.93 -8.88
C LEU A 74 12.74 4.17 -9.34
N GLN A 75 13.04 3.92 -10.62
CA GLN A 75 14.37 4.14 -11.19
C GLN A 75 14.71 5.65 -11.24
N ALA A 76 13.79 6.47 -11.75
CA ALA A 76 13.92 7.91 -11.79
C ALA A 76 14.14 8.50 -10.39
N ARG A 77 13.37 8.02 -9.40
CA ARG A 77 13.50 8.50 -8.02
C ARG A 77 14.74 7.97 -7.31
N SER A 78 15.20 6.76 -7.62
CA SER A 78 16.49 6.27 -7.13
C SER A 78 17.65 7.12 -7.63
N LYS A 79 17.62 7.56 -8.90
CA LYS A 79 18.60 8.52 -9.45
C LYS A 79 18.50 9.88 -8.74
N ALA A 80 17.29 10.39 -8.51
CA ALA A 80 17.07 11.64 -7.79
C ALA A 80 17.60 11.59 -6.34
N VAL A 81 17.35 10.51 -5.61
CA VAL A 81 17.86 10.32 -4.24
C VAL A 81 19.40 10.28 -4.23
N LYS A 82 20.06 9.55 -5.15
CA LYS A 82 21.54 9.57 -5.26
C LYS A 82 22.09 10.99 -5.46
N ASN A 83 21.48 11.78 -6.33
CA ASN A 83 21.90 13.16 -6.58
C ASN A 83 21.71 14.06 -5.34
N VAL A 84 20.60 13.89 -4.62
CA VAL A 84 20.33 14.67 -3.41
C VAL A 84 21.22 14.24 -2.24
N ILE A 85 21.59 12.95 -2.12
CA ILE A 85 22.60 12.49 -1.16
C ILE A 85 23.94 13.19 -1.42
N ALA A 86 24.40 13.25 -2.68
CA ALA A 86 25.65 13.92 -3.02
C ALA A 86 25.63 15.41 -2.62
N LYS A 87 24.54 16.11 -2.92
CA LYS A 87 24.34 17.51 -2.54
C LYS A 87 24.24 17.71 -1.02
N TYR A 88 23.61 16.77 -0.32
CA TYR A 88 23.56 16.75 1.13
C TYR A 88 24.97 16.61 1.72
N ASN A 89 25.74 15.63 1.24
CA ASN A 89 27.11 15.35 1.72
C ASN A 89 28.05 16.54 1.51
N GLU A 90 27.98 17.21 0.34
CA GLU A 90 28.74 18.45 0.07
C GLU A 90 28.43 19.53 1.11
N ILE A 91 27.14 19.75 1.40
CA ILE A 91 26.72 20.76 2.37
C ILE A 91 27.11 20.32 3.78
N ALA A 92 26.95 19.04 4.13
CA ALA A 92 27.30 18.46 5.43
C ALA A 92 28.79 18.64 5.76
N GLU A 93 29.68 18.42 4.79
CA GLU A 93 31.13 18.65 4.92
C GLU A 93 31.48 20.13 5.11
N SER A 94 30.73 21.03 4.46
CA SER A 94 30.94 22.49 4.55
C SER A 94 30.47 23.13 5.88
N MET A 95 29.79 22.35 6.73
CA MET A 95 29.30 22.82 8.03
C MET A 95 30.43 22.93 9.05
N THR A 96 30.23 23.74 10.09
CA THR A 96 31.17 23.90 11.19
C THR A 96 30.43 23.69 12.51
N PRO A 97 30.61 22.54 13.21
CA PRO A 97 31.43 21.39 12.83
C PRO A 97 30.88 20.61 11.61
N PRO A 98 31.72 19.84 10.90
CA PRO A 98 31.29 18.96 9.81
C PRO A 98 30.21 17.98 10.28
N LYS A 99 29.23 17.71 9.41
CA LYS A 99 28.09 16.84 9.69
C LYS A 99 28.29 15.44 9.11
N PRO A 100 27.63 14.40 9.67
CA PRO A 100 27.71 13.04 9.12
C PRO A 100 27.22 13.01 7.67
N THR A 101 28.00 12.38 6.82
CA THR A 101 27.63 12.05 5.44
C THR A 101 26.77 10.79 5.41
N LEU A 102 26.04 10.61 4.32
CA LEU A 102 25.19 9.44 4.09
C LEU A 102 25.66 8.66 2.87
N ASN A 103 25.56 7.33 2.97
CA ASN A 103 25.75 6.46 1.84
C ASN A 103 24.41 6.01 1.21
N TRP A 104 24.42 5.65 -0.08
CA TRP A 104 23.25 5.15 -0.78
C TRP A 104 22.74 3.84 -0.17
N GLU A 105 23.64 2.91 0.17
CA GLU A 105 23.26 1.63 0.78
C GLU A 105 22.51 1.84 2.10
N GLU A 106 23.04 2.72 2.97
CA GLU A 106 22.39 3.10 4.23
C GLU A 106 21.00 3.70 4.00
N VAL A 107 20.85 4.54 2.97
CA VAL A 107 19.57 5.17 2.63
C VAL A 107 18.54 4.17 2.10
N VAL A 108 18.99 3.13 1.38
CA VAL A 108 18.10 2.08 0.86
C VAL A 108 17.71 1.08 1.95
N GLU A 109 18.59 0.82 2.91
CA GLU A 109 18.33 -0.04 4.07
C GLU A 109 17.27 0.54 5.01
N TYR A 110 17.01 1.85 4.97
CA TYR A 110 15.90 2.42 5.70
C TYR A 110 14.56 1.91 5.15
N VAL A 111 14.00 0.91 5.82
CA VAL A 111 12.71 0.30 5.49
C VAL A 111 11.56 1.13 6.06
N PHE A 112 11.78 1.86 7.17
CA PHE A 112 10.75 2.63 7.86
C PHE A 112 11.12 4.12 8.00
N LEU A 113 10.10 4.98 8.00
CA LEU A 113 10.26 6.43 8.16
C LEU A 113 10.98 6.82 9.45
N ALA A 114 10.81 6.03 10.52
CA ALA A 114 11.51 6.27 11.78
C ALA A 114 12.96 5.79 11.79
N ASP A 115 13.42 5.06 10.76
CA ASP A 115 14.84 4.74 10.59
C ASP A 115 15.59 5.91 9.94
N PHE A 116 14.88 6.84 9.28
CA PHE A 116 15.46 8.06 8.72
C PHE A 116 15.64 9.14 9.80
N ASP A 117 16.53 8.88 10.76
CA ASP A 117 16.75 9.73 11.96
C ASP A 117 17.55 11.02 11.69
N LEU A 118 17.98 11.27 10.44
CA LEU A 118 18.68 12.49 10.03
C LEU A 118 17.83 13.76 10.18
N LEU A 119 16.51 13.60 10.28
CA LEU A 119 15.50 14.66 10.33
C LEU A 119 15.39 15.35 11.70
N ARG A 120 16.10 14.83 12.70
CA ARG A 120 15.86 15.18 14.09
C ARG A 120 16.85 16.16 14.69
N GLU A 121 17.80 16.70 13.91
CA GLU A 121 18.76 17.72 14.40
C GLU A 121 18.12 19.04 14.92
N GLY A 122 16.80 19.21 14.81
CA GLY A 122 16.05 20.26 15.49
C GLY A 122 15.63 19.93 16.94
N ARG A 123 15.80 18.69 17.38
CA ARG A 123 15.51 18.17 18.72
C ARG A 123 16.76 17.46 19.27
N ASP A 124 16.78 17.15 20.55
CA ASP A 124 17.89 16.39 21.16
C ASP A 124 18.19 15.13 20.33
N ASP A 125 19.46 14.84 20.12
CA ASP A 125 19.91 13.67 19.36
C ASP A 125 19.63 12.40 20.16
N ILE A 126 18.47 11.81 19.88
CA ILE A 126 17.98 10.59 20.52
C ILE A 126 18.44 9.33 19.79
N ARG A 127 19.31 9.41 18.77
CA ARG A 127 19.83 8.20 18.10
C ARG A 127 20.59 7.31 19.08
N GLY A 128 21.20 7.88 20.13
CA GLY A 128 21.83 7.10 21.19
C GLY A 128 20.84 6.38 22.11
N GLU A 129 19.55 6.72 22.06
CA GLU A 129 18.54 6.14 22.94
C GLU A 129 18.15 4.73 22.48
N LEU A 130 18.09 3.80 23.43
CA LEU A 130 17.78 2.39 23.14
C LEU A 130 16.43 2.21 22.44
N TRP A 131 15.43 3.04 22.76
CA TRP A 131 14.10 2.98 22.14
C TRP A 131 14.05 3.55 20.71
N ALA A 132 15.04 4.38 20.33
CA ALA A 132 15.15 4.93 18.98
C ALA A 132 16.01 4.06 18.05
N GLN A 133 16.66 3.02 18.56
CA GLN A 133 17.35 2.05 17.71
C GLN A 133 16.36 1.12 17.00
N PRO A 134 16.65 0.64 15.77
CA PRO A 134 15.74 -0.26 15.04
C PRO A 134 15.32 -1.49 15.86
N ALA A 135 16.27 -2.12 16.56
CA ALA A 135 15.99 -3.24 17.45
C ALA A 135 15.09 -2.86 18.63
N GLY A 136 15.30 -1.68 19.22
CA GLY A 136 14.46 -1.17 20.31
C GLY A 136 13.04 -0.87 19.86
N ARG A 137 12.86 -0.27 18.68
CA ARG A 137 11.55 -0.07 18.06
C ARG A 137 10.85 -1.41 17.79
N ALA A 138 11.54 -2.37 17.20
CA ALA A 138 10.99 -3.70 16.96
C ALA A 138 10.56 -4.39 18.26
N ALA A 139 11.38 -4.31 19.32
CA ALA A 139 11.05 -4.85 20.63
C ALA A 139 9.84 -4.14 21.28
N MET A 140 9.75 -2.80 21.17
CA MET A 140 8.59 -2.04 21.63
C MET A 140 7.32 -2.42 20.86
N ASP A 141 7.40 -2.53 19.54
CA ASP A 141 6.26 -2.95 18.70
C ASP A 141 5.77 -4.34 19.11
N GLN A 142 6.68 -5.29 19.34
CA GLN A 142 6.33 -6.62 19.86
C GLN A 142 5.70 -6.51 21.25
N HIS A 143 6.29 -5.74 22.16
CA HIS A 143 5.76 -5.54 23.51
C HIS A 143 4.34 -4.96 23.50
N PHE A 144 4.09 -3.92 22.71
CA PHE A 144 2.77 -3.30 22.60
C PHE A 144 1.76 -4.18 21.87
N LYS A 145 2.19 -4.97 20.88
CA LYS A 145 1.33 -6.01 20.27
C LYS A 145 0.91 -7.06 21.31
N LEU A 146 1.82 -7.49 22.18
CA LEU A 146 1.50 -8.41 23.26
C LEU A 146 0.55 -7.79 24.30
N LEU A 147 0.82 -6.56 24.74
CA LEU A 147 -0.04 -5.85 25.69
C LEU A 147 -1.47 -5.67 25.17
N ARG A 148 -1.63 -5.45 23.87
CA ARG A 148 -2.94 -5.23 23.24
C ARG A 148 -3.53 -6.48 22.59
N ALA A 149 -2.89 -7.64 22.75
CA ALA A 149 -3.36 -8.89 22.16
C ALA A 149 -4.76 -9.26 22.69
N ASP A 150 -5.01 -9.06 23.98
CA ASP A 150 -6.30 -9.35 24.60
C ASP A 150 -7.42 -8.45 24.06
N GLU A 151 -7.15 -7.16 23.84
CA GLU A 151 -8.08 -6.24 23.18
C GLU A 151 -8.36 -6.66 21.73
N GLU A 152 -7.32 -7.10 21.03
CA GLU A 152 -7.43 -7.57 19.65
C GLU A 152 -8.26 -8.84 19.55
N ILE A 153 -8.14 -9.77 20.51
CA ILE A 153 -8.99 -10.98 20.58
C ILE A 153 -10.47 -10.58 20.70
N VAL A 154 -10.80 -9.63 21.59
CA VAL A 154 -12.18 -9.15 21.75
C VAL A 154 -12.70 -8.52 20.46
N ARG A 155 -11.87 -7.73 19.77
CA ARG A 155 -12.23 -7.13 18.48
C ARG A 155 -12.44 -8.19 17.39
N LEU A 156 -11.54 -9.17 17.29
CA LEU A 156 -11.61 -10.24 16.30
C LEU A 156 -12.84 -11.12 16.51
N ASN A 157 -13.28 -11.36 17.76
CA ASN A 157 -14.52 -12.09 18.02
C ASN A 157 -15.75 -11.40 17.38
N VAL A 158 -15.79 -10.07 17.38
CA VAL A 158 -16.84 -9.30 16.69
C VAL A 158 -16.68 -9.40 15.18
N GLU A 159 -15.46 -9.28 14.68
CA GLU A 159 -15.17 -9.27 13.24
C GLU A 159 -15.40 -10.63 12.58
N ILE A 160 -15.05 -11.73 13.26
CA ILE A 160 -15.35 -13.10 12.80
C ILE A 160 -16.84 -13.27 12.59
N ARG A 161 -17.66 -12.83 13.56
CA ARG A 161 -19.10 -12.93 13.47
C ARG A 161 -19.67 -12.07 12.32
N ARG A 162 -19.11 -10.88 12.11
CA ARG A 162 -19.47 -10.01 10.98
C ARG A 162 -19.09 -10.62 9.64
N LEU A 163 -17.92 -11.25 9.54
CA LEU A 163 -17.46 -11.91 8.34
C LEU A 163 -18.37 -13.09 7.98
N VAL A 164 -18.73 -13.94 8.94
CA VAL A 164 -19.66 -15.05 8.73
C VAL A 164 -21.03 -14.54 8.28
N MET A 165 -21.54 -13.49 8.93
CA MET A 165 -22.79 -12.85 8.54
C MET A 165 -22.71 -12.28 7.12
N TYR A 166 -21.65 -11.54 6.79
CA TYR A 166 -21.44 -10.96 5.47
C TYR A 166 -21.44 -12.02 4.36
N MET A 167 -20.70 -13.12 4.55
CA MET A 167 -20.65 -14.21 3.56
C MET A 167 -22.02 -14.85 3.35
N ALA A 168 -22.79 -15.04 4.43
CA ALA A 168 -24.14 -15.63 4.34
C ALA A 168 -25.14 -14.67 3.68
N ASP A 169 -25.13 -13.39 4.07
CA ASP A 169 -26.04 -12.36 3.55
C ASP A 169 -25.73 -12.01 2.08
N GLU A 170 -24.45 -11.94 1.70
CA GLU A 170 -24.04 -11.68 0.30
C GLU A 170 -24.45 -12.84 -0.62
N GLU A 171 -24.24 -14.09 -0.19
CA GLU A 171 -24.68 -15.28 -0.94
C GLU A 171 -26.20 -15.28 -1.10
N ALA A 172 -26.95 -15.11 0.00
CA ALA A 172 -28.42 -15.10 -0.03
C ALA A 172 -28.96 -13.96 -0.91
N PHE A 173 -28.39 -12.76 -0.81
CA PHE A 173 -28.78 -11.61 -1.61
C PHE A 173 -28.59 -11.86 -3.10
N LEU A 174 -27.40 -12.31 -3.51
CA LEU A 174 -27.10 -12.56 -4.92
C LEU A 174 -27.94 -13.72 -5.49
N GLN A 175 -28.23 -14.75 -4.69
CA GLN A 175 -29.16 -15.82 -5.08
C GLN A 175 -30.58 -15.28 -5.31
N CYS A 176 -31.11 -14.48 -4.39
CA CYS A 176 -32.45 -13.91 -4.51
C CYS A 176 -32.56 -12.97 -5.71
N GLU A 177 -31.53 -12.14 -5.93
CA GLU A 177 -31.51 -11.18 -7.03
C GLU A 177 -31.39 -11.88 -8.40
N GLU A 178 -30.57 -12.93 -8.49
CA GLU A 178 -30.50 -13.77 -9.70
C GLU A 178 -31.88 -14.35 -10.05
N GLU A 179 -32.59 -14.91 -9.06
CA GLU A 179 -33.92 -15.48 -9.28
C GLU A 179 -34.96 -14.41 -9.65
N ARG A 180 -34.94 -13.25 -8.98
CA ARG A 180 -35.82 -12.13 -9.30
C ARG A 180 -35.62 -11.66 -10.74
N LEU A 181 -34.37 -11.54 -11.18
CA LEU A 181 -34.04 -11.14 -12.56
C LEU A 181 -34.49 -12.17 -13.59
N ARG A 182 -34.43 -13.48 -13.27
CA ARG A 182 -35.01 -14.53 -14.12
C ARG A 182 -36.52 -14.38 -14.27
N VAL A 183 -37.23 -14.16 -13.16
CA VAL A 183 -38.69 -13.96 -13.16
C VAL A 183 -39.09 -12.72 -13.97
N GLU A 184 -38.30 -11.65 -13.91
CA GLU A 184 -38.51 -10.42 -14.69
C GLU A 184 -38.14 -10.56 -16.18
N GLY A 185 -37.64 -11.72 -16.63
CA GLY A 185 -37.24 -11.98 -18.02
C GLY A 185 -35.91 -11.32 -18.42
N LYS A 186 -35.10 -10.87 -17.45
CA LYS A 186 -33.80 -10.20 -17.67
C LYS A 186 -32.65 -11.21 -17.67
N GLU A 187 -32.68 -12.15 -18.61
CA GLU A 187 -31.77 -13.31 -18.63
C GLU A 187 -30.27 -12.93 -18.60
N GLY A 188 -29.85 -11.91 -19.37
CA GLY A 188 -28.45 -11.48 -19.40
C GLY A 188 -27.93 -10.96 -18.06
N LEU A 189 -28.76 -10.22 -17.31
CA LEU A 189 -28.40 -9.72 -15.99
C LEU A 189 -28.43 -10.83 -14.93
N ALA A 190 -29.37 -11.77 -15.04
CA ALA A 190 -29.40 -12.94 -14.17
C ALA A 190 -28.12 -13.78 -14.31
N VAL A 191 -27.68 -14.04 -15.55
CA VAL A 191 -26.43 -14.76 -15.81
C VAL A 191 -25.22 -14.03 -15.23
N GLN A 192 -25.11 -12.70 -15.44
CA GLN A 192 -24.02 -11.91 -14.87
C GLN A 192 -24.03 -11.92 -13.33
N THR A 193 -25.21 -11.85 -12.72
CA THR A 193 -25.37 -11.92 -11.25
C THR A 193 -24.95 -13.28 -10.71
N GLY A 194 -25.30 -14.37 -11.40
CA GLY A 194 -24.86 -15.72 -11.04
C GLY A 194 -23.35 -15.92 -11.16
N LEU A 195 -22.71 -15.33 -12.18
CA LEU A 195 -21.25 -15.33 -12.30
C LEU A 195 -20.58 -14.56 -11.14
N LEU A 196 -21.11 -13.38 -10.80
CA LEU A 196 -20.63 -12.59 -9.67
C LEU A 196 -20.78 -13.36 -8.34
N ARG A 197 -21.92 -14.04 -8.13
CA ARG A 197 -22.15 -14.91 -6.96
C ARG A 197 -21.07 -15.99 -6.86
N MET A 198 -20.82 -16.70 -7.96
CA MET A 198 -19.80 -17.75 -8.02
C MET A 198 -18.39 -17.21 -7.73
N GLU A 199 -18.07 -16.00 -8.20
CA GLU A 199 -16.79 -15.35 -7.92
C GLU A 199 -16.66 -14.97 -6.43
N ARG A 200 -17.69 -14.32 -5.86
CA ARG A 200 -17.71 -13.89 -4.46
C ARG A 200 -17.69 -15.08 -3.50
N GLY A 201 -18.44 -16.14 -3.80
CA GLY A 201 -18.53 -17.35 -3.00
C GLY A 201 -17.34 -18.31 -3.12
N ARG A 202 -16.41 -18.07 -4.07
CA ARG A 202 -15.32 -19.02 -4.41
C ARG A 202 -14.48 -19.44 -3.20
N PHE A 203 -14.24 -18.52 -2.27
CA PHE A 203 -13.40 -18.77 -1.10
C PHE A 203 -14.19 -18.94 0.21
N THR A 204 -15.52 -18.84 0.19
CA THR A 204 -16.36 -18.98 1.38
C THR A 204 -16.10 -20.29 2.12
N ALA A 205 -15.99 -21.41 1.40
CA ALA A 205 -15.69 -22.71 1.99
C ALA A 205 -14.32 -22.73 2.69
N LEU A 206 -13.31 -22.10 2.10
CA LEU A 206 -11.97 -22.00 2.68
C LEU A 206 -11.97 -21.10 3.93
N HIS A 207 -12.69 -19.98 3.89
CA HIS A 207 -12.85 -19.10 5.05
C HIS A 207 -13.53 -19.84 6.20
N MET A 208 -14.64 -20.55 5.93
CA MET A 208 -15.34 -21.34 6.94
C MET A 208 -14.45 -22.45 7.53
N LEU A 209 -13.65 -23.14 6.71
CA LEU A 209 -12.70 -24.14 7.19
C LEU A 209 -11.64 -23.53 8.14
N ARG A 210 -11.12 -22.34 7.79
CA ARG A 210 -10.16 -21.61 8.65
C ARG A 210 -10.80 -21.14 9.95
N LEU A 211 -12.05 -20.67 9.92
CA LEU A 211 -12.80 -20.27 11.11
C LEU A 211 -13.08 -21.46 12.03
N VAL A 212 -13.43 -22.62 11.48
CA VAL A 212 -13.61 -23.86 12.27
C VAL A 212 -12.28 -24.35 12.86
N LYS A 213 -11.16 -24.14 12.16
CA LYS A 213 -9.84 -24.41 12.75
C LYS A 213 -9.55 -23.45 13.91
N LEU A 214 -9.76 -22.15 13.69
CA LEU A 214 -9.57 -21.11 14.69
C LEU A 214 -10.42 -21.34 15.95
N SER A 215 -11.67 -21.79 15.79
CA SER A 215 -12.56 -22.07 16.92
C SER A 215 -12.10 -23.25 17.80
N LYS A 216 -11.11 -24.03 17.34
CA LYS A 216 -10.51 -25.15 18.09
C LYS A 216 -9.20 -24.77 18.76
N GLU A 217 -8.65 -23.59 18.47
CA GLU A 217 -7.39 -23.13 19.07
C GLU A 217 -7.60 -22.75 20.55
N PRO A 218 -6.61 -23.03 21.43
CA PRO A 218 -6.68 -22.64 22.83
C PRO A 218 -6.70 -21.12 22.94
N GLY A 219 -7.67 -20.58 23.69
CA GLY A 219 -7.85 -19.14 23.88
C GLY A 219 -8.88 -18.50 22.96
N PHE A 220 -9.49 -19.25 22.03
CA PHE A 220 -10.66 -18.76 21.30
C PHE A 220 -11.85 -18.56 22.24
N THR A 221 -12.41 -17.35 22.24
CA THR A 221 -13.53 -16.94 23.12
C THR A 221 -14.75 -16.44 22.34
N GLY A 222 -14.67 -16.45 21.01
CA GLY A 222 -15.70 -15.94 20.11
C GLY A 222 -16.74 -16.97 19.72
N ASP A 223 -17.54 -16.61 18.71
CA ASP A 223 -18.53 -17.47 18.08
C ASP A 223 -18.39 -17.37 16.55
N ILE A 224 -18.48 -18.52 15.88
CA ILE A 224 -18.44 -18.64 14.42
C ILE A 224 -19.84 -18.74 13.80
N LEU A 225 -20.89 -18.69 14.61
CA LEU A 225 -22.27 -18.62 14.12
C LEU A 225 -22.55 -17.25 13.49
N PRO A 226 -23.40 -17.18 12.45
CA PRO A 226 -23.79 -15.93 11.85
C PRO A 226 -24.36 -14.93 12.86
N GLY A 227 -24.01 -13.65 12.67
CA GLY A 227 -24.70 -12.54 13.31
C GLY A 227 -26.13 -12.35 12.79
N VAL A 228 -26.81 -11.32 13.32
CA VAL A 228 -28.09 -10.85 12.78
C VAL A 228 -27.86 -9.47 12.18
N SER A 229 -28.11 -9.33 10.88
CA SER A 229 -28.00 -8.03 10.20
C SER A 229 -29.10 -7.08 10.67
N ILE A 230 -28.72 -5.82 10.87
CA ILE A 230 -29.64 -4.74 11.27
C ILE A 230 -30.60 -4.41 10.12
N CYS A 231 -30.13 -4.51 8.87
CA CYS A 231 -30.93 -4.28 7.68
C CYS A 231 -31.51 -5.59 7.15
N ARG A 232 -32.58 -6.08 7.78
CA ARG A 232 -33.35 -7.21 7.25
C ARG A 232 -33.87 -6.94 5.84
N GLU A 233 -34.18 -5.69 5.50
CA GLU A 233 -34.75 -5.32 4.20
C GLU A 233 -33.74 -5.38 3.04
N CYS A 234 -32.43 -5.31 3.31
CA CYS A 234 -31.41 -5.35 2.26
C CYS A 234 -31.05 -6.78 1.84
N HIS A 235 -31.36 -7.79 2.69
CA HIS A 235 -30.87 -9.17 2.52
C HIS A 235 -31.93 -10.26 2.78
N THR A 236 -33.19 -9.89 3.04
CA THR A 236 -34.33 -10.83 3.01
C THR A 236 -35.20 -10.55 1.79
N PRO A 237 -35.63 -11.59 1.05
CA PRO A 237 -36.50 -11.41 -0.09
C PRO A 237 -37.91 -11.15 0.42
N VAL A 238 -38.19 -9.90 0.80
CA VAL A 238 -39.58 -9.44 0.86
C VAL A 238 -39.99 -9.24 -0.60
N MET A 239 -40.85 -10.13 -1.10
CA MET A 239 -41.65 -9.91 -2.31
C MET A 239 -42.34 -8.56 -2.15
N ARG A 240 -41.75 -7.49 -2.68
CA ARG A 240 -42.41 -6.19 -2.76
C ARG A 240 -43.36 -6.26 -3.94
N ASP A 241 -44.65 -6.32 -3.64
CA ASP A 241 -45.70 -5.97 -4.57
C ASP A 241 -45.45 -4.57 -5.14
N SER A 242 -45.83 -4.42 -6.39
CA SER A 242 -45.45 -3.38 -7.35
C SER A 242 -45.76 -1.93 -6.93
N ASP A 243 -45.13 -1.02 -7.67
CA ASP A 243 -45.44 0.40 -7.83
C ASP A 243 -44.81 1.39 -6.84
N ALA A 244 -43.53 1.73 -7.10
CA ALA A 244 -43.00 3.05 -6.79
C ALA A 244 -42.18 3.57 -7.99
N ASP A 245 -42.79 4.54 -8.68
CA ASP A 245 -42.27 5.29 -9.82
C ASP A 245 -40.97 6.02 -9.46
N MET A 246 -39.82 5.40 -9.73
CA MET A 246 -38.50 6.02 -9.61
C MET A 246 -38.19 6.80 -10.89
N ARG A 247 -38.68 8.04 -10.95
CA ARG A 247 -38.31 9.01 -11.98
C ARG A 247 -36.85 9.42 -11.79
N VAL A 248 -35.97 8.93 -12.68
CA VAL A 248 -34.55 9.28 -12.73
C VAL A 248 -34.40 10.76 -13.11
N PRO A 249 -33.78 11.62 -12.28
CA PRO A 249 -33.44 12.98 -12.69
C PRO A 249 -32.33 12.93 -13.74
N SER A 250 -32.50 13.68 -14.84
CA SER A 250 -31.49 13.79 -15.90
C SER A 250 -30.17 14.38 -15.37
N PRO A 251 -29.00 13.98 -15.92
CA PRO A 251 -27.71 14.47 -15.47
C PRO A 251 -27.54 15.97 -15.73
N LEU A 252 -27.04 16.70 -14.73
CA LEU A 252 -26.57 18.07 -14.89
C LEU A 252 -25.32 18.10 -15.80
N PRO A 253 -25.17 19.13 -16.65
CA PRO A 253 -23.96 19.31 -17.46
C PRO A 253 -22.75 19.65 -16.58
N PRO A 254 -21.53 19.32 -17.04
CA PRO A 254 -20.30 19.58 -16.29
C PRO A 254 -20.00 21.09 -16.19
N PRO A 255 -19.29 21.52 -15.13
CA PRO A 255 -18.92 22.92 -14.94
C PRO A 255 -17.83 23.33 -15.94
N GLU A 256 -17.92 24.58 -16.40
CA GLU A 256 -16.93 25.23 -17.26
C GLU A 256 -15.59 25.39 -16.53
N ASP A 257 -14.51 24.93 -17.15
CA ASP A 257 -13.14 25.04 -16.67
C ASP A 257 -12.54 26.37 -17.16
N ASP A 258 -12.49 27.35 -16.27
CA ASP A 258 -11.75 28.60 -16.48
C ASP A 258 -10.25 28.36 -16.20
N GLY A 259 -9.46 28.54 -17.26
CA GLY A 259 -8.11 28.03 -17.39
C GLY A 259 -7.04 28.52 -16.39
N ALA A 260 -5.99 27.71 -16.28
CA ALA A 260 -4.62 28.17 -16.12
C ALA A 260 -3.66 27.18 -16.78
N ALA A 261 -3.21 27.51 -17.99
CA ALA A 261 -2.15 26.79 -18.68
C ALA A 261 -0.81 26.98 -17.94
N ALA A 262 -0.13 25.87 -17.63
CA ALA A 262 1.29 25.85 -17.33
C ALA A 262 2.05 25.30 -18.54
N PRO A 263 3.19 25.89 -18.93
CA PRO A 263 3.85 25.57 -20.19
C PRO A 263 4.49 24.18 -20.16
N ALA A 264 4.37 23.49 -21.28
CA ALA A 264 5.17 22.33 -21.63
C ALA A 264 6.60 22.78 -21.92
N ASP A 265 7.56 22.20 -21.19
CA ASP A 265 8.93 22.03 -21.70
C ASP A 265 9.09 20.54 -21.99
N ASP A 266 9.07 20.26 -23.27
CA ASP A 266 9.41 19.01 -23.93
C ASP A 266 10.84 19.19 -24.44
N ASP A 267 11.76 18.37 -23.96
CA ASP A 267 13.03 18.04 -24.62
C ASP A 267 13.78 17.04 -23.72
N GLU A 268 13.67 15.75 -24.04
CA GLU A 268 14.85 14.88 -24.19
C GLU A 268 14.43 13.64 -25.00
N ALA A 269 15.02 13.52 -26.19
CA ALA A 269 14.80 12.45 -27.14
C ALA A 269 15.50 11.14 -26.72
N ASP A 270 14.79 10.04 -26.97
CA ASP A 270 15.19 8.65 -27.23
C ASP A 270 16.62 8.18 -26.92
N VAL A 271 16.70 7.07 -26.16
CA VAL A 271 17.15 5.78 -26.70
C VAL A 271 16.34 4.66 -26.03
N GLU A 272 15.44 4.02 -26.79
CA GLU A 272 14.90 2.71 -26.42
C GLU A 272 16.02 1.65 -26.52
N SER A 273 16.51 1.15 -25.38
CA SER A 273 17.22 -0.13 -25.31
C SER A 273 16.32 -1.14 -24.63
N GLU A 274 15.45 -1.78 -25.41
CA GLU A 274 14.50 -2.81 -24.94
C GLU A 274 15.18 -4.03 -24.29
N ASP A 275 16.50 -4.18 -24.44
CA ASP A 275 17.26 -5.35 -23.98
C ASP A 275 17.86 -5.21 -22.55
N GLU A 276 18.03 -3.99 -22.02
CA GLU A 276 18.54 -3.80 -20.64
C GLU A 276 17.44 -3.83 -19.57
N ASP A 277 16.20 -3.55 -19.99
CA ASP A 277 15.02 -3.46 -19.12
C ASP A 277 14.56 -4.82 -18.56
N GLY A 278 14.78 -5.91 -19.31
CA GLY A 278 14.41 -7.26 -18.89
C GLY A 278 15.32 -7.81 -17.78
N MET A 279 16.63 -7.58 -17.90
CA MET A 279 17.61 -8.15 -16.98
C MET A 279 17.60 -7.45 -15.61
N MET A 280 17.35 -6.13 -15.58
CA MET A 280 17.32 -5.38 -14.32
C MET A 280 16.04 -5.66 -13.52
N ALA A 281 14.91 -5.87 -14.21
CA ALA A 281 13.66 -6.28 -13.57
C ALA A 281 13.75 -7.69 -12.96
N GLU A 282 14.46 -8.62 -13.63
CA GLU A 282 14.69 -9.97 -13.12
C GLU A 282 15.66 -9.99 -11.93
N ALA A 283 16.75 -9.21 -12.01
CA ALA A 283 17.70 -9.05 -10.89
C ALA A 283 17.03 -8.43 -9.65
N PHE A 284 16.12 -7.47 -9.83
CA PHE A 284 15.39 -6.85 -8.74
C PHE A 284 14.33 -7.79 -8.12
N MET A 285 13.62 -8.57 -8.94
CA MET A 285 12.70 -9.61 -8.45
C MET A 285 13.43 -10.73 -7.70
N ASN A 286 14.68 -11.04 -8.05
CA ASN A 286 15.52 -11.98 -7.31
C ASN A 286 15.95 -11.43 -5.94
N ILE A 287 16.29 -10.13 -5.83
CA ILE A 287 16.58 -9.48 -4.54
C ILE A 287 15.36 -9.53 -3.61
N VAL A 288 14.15 -9.32 -4.15
CA VAL A 288 12.89 -9.41 -3.39
C VAL A 288 12.53 -10.84 -2.98
N ARG A 289 12.97 -11.86 -3.74
CA ARG A 289 12.83 -13.29 -3.36
C ARG A 289 13.77 -13.68 -2.22
N ILE A 290 15.01 -13.20 -2.24
CA ILE A 290 16.00 -13.49 -1.18
C ILE A 290 15.50 -12.99 0.18
N SER A 291 14.80 -11.85 0.24
CA SER A 291 14.20 -11.33 1.48
C SER A 291 13.01 -12.14 2.01
N ARG A 292 12.51 -13.15 1.27
CA ARG A 292 11.42 -14.04 1.68
C ARG A 292 11.90 -15.43 2.12
N ASP A 293 13.07 -15.88 1.67
CA ASP A 293 13.53 -17.26 1.86
C ASP A 293 14.51 -17.48 3.03
N GLU A 294 14.95 -16.44 3.74
CA GLU A 294 15.76 -16.61 4.97
C GLU A 294 14.96 -17.13 6.19
N GLY A 295 13.67 -17.41 6.03
CA GLY A 295 12.80 -17.94 7.09
C GLY A 295 12.56 -19.45 7.09
N ALA A 296 13.12 -20.22 6.14
CA ALA A 296 12.70 -21.62 5.92
C ALA A 296 13.78 -22.71 6.12
N GLU A 297 15.04 -22.40 6.43
CA GLU A 297 16.10 -23.42 6.59
C GLU A 297 16.81 -23.40 7.97
N ALA A 298 16.07 -23.17 9.06
CA ALA A 298 16.59 -23.29 10.42
C ALA A 298 15.83 -24.28 11.32
N GLU A 299 15.15 -25.28 10.73
CA GLU A 299 14.51 -26.35 11.50
C GLU A 299 14.74 -27.73 10.85
N GLU A 300 16.01 -28.10 10.63
CA GLU A 300 16.42 -29.51 10.61
C GLU A 300 17.89 -29.65 11.04
N ARG A 301 18.12 -29.61 12.37
CA ARG A 301 19.21 -30.30 13.07
C ARG A 301 18.97 -30.36 14.57
#